data_AF-A0A7W1TPU6-F1
#
_entry.id   AF-A0A7W1TPU6-F1
#
_cell.length_a   1.000
_cell.length_b   1.000
_cell.length_c   1.000
_cell.angle_alpha   90.00
_cell.angle_beta   90.00
_cell.angle_gamma   90.00
#
_symmetry.space_group_name_H-M   'P 1'
#
loop_
_entity.id
_entity.type
_entity.pdbx_description
1 polymer ?
#
loop_
_entity_poly.entity_id
_entity_poly.type
_entity_poly.pdbx_seq_one_letter_code
_entity_poly.pdbx_strand_id
1 'polypeptide(L)'
;MAYSRHEPLRAKSTTGAVRSAATYYTYRTGPDHDAGGRSWATGDGRMGLSLDDVRSELREHASASRQVYIFVLSTKAVALAVDDYRATLDGHYDHYYLIEHHNTDHPHCHGIGFREKQFKKAELRTMYDQLGERERSAEQARDRQLERTVERDVTDQTDRRRSAEQQIHHAAEQERGLER
;
A
#
# COMPACT_ATOMS: atom_id res chain seq x y z
N MET A 1 19.60 0.98 -3.93
CA MET A 1 19.97 -0.36 -3.41
C MET A 1 19.25 -0.56 -2.08
N ALA A 2 18.35 -1.53 -1.97
CA ALA A 2 17.67 -1.86 -0.72
C ALA A 2 18.06 -3.29 -0.31
N TYR A 3 18.64 -3.42 0.88
CA TYR A 3 19.09 -4.68 1.45
C TYR A 3 17.88 -5.43 2.04
N SER A 4 17.51 -6.58 1.45
CA SER A 4 16.63 -7.53 2.12
C SER A 4 17.49 -8.41 3.03
N ARG A 5 17.44 -8.20 4.36
CA ARG A 5 18.02 -9.14 5.33
C ARG A 5 17.10 -10.35 5.44
N HIS A 6 17.28 -11.32 4.56
CA HIS A 6 16.71 -12.65 4.73
C HIS A 6 17.64 -13.48 5.65
N GLU A 7 17.65 -13.18 6.94
CA GLU A 7 18.24 -14.11 7.91
C GLU A 7 17.19 -15.15 8.31
N PRO A 8 17.34 -16.43 7.94
CA PRO A 8 16.52 -17.48 8.53
C PRO A 8 16.90 -17.59 10.00
N LEU A 9 16.04 -17.08 10.88
CA LEU A 9 16.15 -17.32 12.31
C LEU A 9 15.95 -18.82 12.54
N ARG A 10 17.05 -19.59 12.61
CA ARG A 10 17.02 -20.99 13.04
C ARG A 10 16.31 -21.07 14.39
N ALA A 11 15.47 -22.08 14.56
CA ALA A 11 14.64 -22.33 15.74
C ALA A 11 15.44 -22.28 17.06
N LYS A 12 15.57 -21.09 17.63
CA LYS A 12 15.87 -20.80 19.03
C LYS A 12 14.83 -19.77 19.46
N SER A 13 13.83 -20.20 20.22
CA SER A 13 12.78 -19.36 20.84
C SER A 13 12.37 -18.14 19.98
N THR A 14 11.67 -18.39 18.87
CA THR A 14 11.19 -17.39 17.89
C THR A 14 10.22 -16.36 18.49
N THR A 15 9.60 -16.67 19.65
CA THR A 15 8.65 -15.79 20.35
C THR A 15 9.26 -14.42 20.72
N GLY A 16 10.56 -14.39 21.02
CA GLY A 16 11.27 -13.14 21.35
C GLY A 16 11.44 -12.22 20.13
N ALA A 17 11.78 -12.79 18.97
CA ALA A 17 11.99 -12.03 17.74
C ALA A 17 10.68 -11.40 17.22
N VAL A 18 9.58 -12.18 17.26
CA VAL A 18 8.25 -11.71 16.85
C VAL A 18 7.77 -10.56 17.73
N ARG A 19 7.92 -10.67 19.05
CA ARG A 19 7.56 -9.59 19.99
C ARG A 19 8.34 -8.32 19.72
N SER A 20 9.66 -8.43 19.52
CA SER A 20 10.53 -7.29 19.24
C SER A 20 10.17 -6.62 17.91
N ALA A 21 9.89 -7.40 16.87
CA ALA A 21 9.46 -6.90 15.57
C ALA A 21 8.10 -6.19 15.64
N ALA A 22 7.08 -6.81 16.24
CA ALA A 22 5.76 -6.20 16.39
C ALA A 22 5.83 -4.88 17.18
N THR A 23 6.66 -4.85 18.23
CA THR A 23 6.94 -3.62 18.99
C THR A 23 7.61 -2.58 18.09
N TYR A 24 8.72 -2.92 17.42
CA TYR A 24 9.42 -2.00 16.51
C TYR A 24 8.50 -1.41 15.42
N TYR A 25 7.66 -2.24 14.78
CA TYR A 25 6.71 -1.81 13.76
C TYR A 25 5.53 -1.00 14.30
N THR A 26 5.27 -1.05 15.60
CA THR A 26 4.30 -0.14 16.23
C THR A 26 4.94 1.21 16.57
N TYR A 27 6.24 1.23 16.93
CA TYR A 27 6.91 2.39 17.52
C TYR A 27 7.71 3.28 16.56
N ARG A 28 7.83 2.97 15.25
CA ARG A 28 8.41 3.94 14.29
C ARG A 28 7.51 5.17 14.21
N THR A 29 7.83 6.21 14.99
CA THR A 29 7.19 7.53 15.02
C THR A 29 8.10 8.55 14.35
N GLY A 30 7.78 8.92 13.12
CA GLY A 30 8.28 10.06 12.34
C GLY A 30 7.19 10.35 11.29
N PRO A 31 7.01 11.61 10.83
CA PRO A 31 5.69 12.22 10.58
C PRO A 31 4.68 11.32 9.86
N ASP A 32 4.03 10.49 10.68
CA ASP A 32 2.90 9.60 10.43
C ASP A 32 1.71 10.19 11.22
N HIS A 33 1.49 11.50 11.09
CA HIS A 33 0.44 12.19 11.81
C HIS A 33 -0.93 11.76 11.26
N ASP A 34 -1.57 10.81 11.95
CA ASP A 34 -2.62 11.21 12.88
C ASP A 34 -2.99 10.07 13.83
N ALA A 35 -3.44 10.48 15.01
CA ALA A 35 -3.82 9.81 16.27
C ALA A 35 -4.46 8.40 16.28
N GLY A 36 -4.62 7.71 15.16
CA GLY A 36 -5.04 6.31 15.10
C GLY A 36 -3.82 5.40 15.14
N GLY A 37 -3.69 4.59 16.19
CA GLY A 37 -2.69 3.52 16.21
C GLY A 37 -2.69 2.73 14.90
N ARG A 38 -1.51 2.31 14.45
CA ARG A 38 -1.40 1.59 13.18
C ARG A 38 -2.26 0.33 13.20
N SER A 39 -3.08 0.17 12.16
CA SER A 39 -3.96 -0.98 11.99
C SER A 39 -3.24 -2.10 11.27
N TRP A 40 -3.40 -3.31 11.76
CA TRP A 40 -2.87 -4.51 11.11
C TRP A 40 -3.91 -5.15 10.21
N ALA A 41 -3.44 -5.83 9.17
CA ALA A 41 -4.22 -6.76 8.37
C ALA A 41 -3.57 -8.14 8.41
N THR A 42 -4.33 -9.18 8.09
CA THR A 42 -3.87 -10.56 8.07
C THR A 42 -4.28 -11.28 6.79
N GLY A 43 -3.60 -12.37 6.47
CA GLY A 43 -3.87 -13.14 5.25
C GLY A 43 -5.29 -13.68 5.13
N ASP A 44 -5.95 -13.95 6.26
CA ASP A 44 -7.36 -14.39 6.28
C ASP A 44 -8.37 -13.27 5.87
N GLY A 45 -7.89 -12.03 5.69
CA GLY A 45 -8.68 -10.90 5.23
C GLY A 45 -9.25 -10.01 6.32
N ARG A 46 -9.01 -10.31 7.60
CA ARG A 46 -9.30 -9.35 8.66
C ARG A 46 -8.38 -8.13 8.54
N MET A 47 -8.97 -6.96 8.77
CA MET A 47 -8.31 -5.65 8.73
C MET A 47 -8.66 -4.86 9.99
N GLY A 48 -7.87 -3.83 10.31
CA GLY A 48 -8.16 -2.97 11.46
C GLY A 48 -7.82 -3.62 12.80
N LEU A 49 -6.98 -4.67 12.82
CA LEU A 49 -6.65 -5.39 14.04
C LEU A 49 -5.75 -4.53 14.94
N SER A 50 -6.04 -4.57 16.25
CA SER A 50 -5.20 -3.91 17.24
C SER A 50 -3.88 -4.67 17.42
N LEU A 51 -2.86 -3.98 17.93
CA LEU A 51 -1.59 -4.63 18.23
C LEU A 51 -1.74 -5.75 19.26
N ASP A 52 -2.64 -5.61 20.23
CA ASP A 52 -2.80 -6.60 21.29
C ASP A 52 -3.46 -7.88 20.76
N ASP A 53 -4.46 -7.77 19.88
CA ASP A 53 -5.06 -8.92 19.18
C ASP A 53 -4.01 -9.65 18.35
N VAL A 54 -3.23 -8.90 17.56
CA VAL A 54 -2.15 -9.45 16.75
C VAL A 54 -1.08 -10.10 17.62
N ARG A 55 -0.73 -9.53 18.78
CA ARG A 55 0.28 -10.10 19.68
C ARG A 55 -0.15 -11.45 20.27
N SER A 56 -1.43 -11.63 20.61
CA SER A 56 -1.92 -12.94 21.06
C SER A 56 -1.76 -13.99 19.96
N GLU A 57 -2.24 -13.69 18.77
CA GLU A 57 -2.25 -14.65 17.65
C GLU A 57 -0.84 -14.93 17.13
N LEU A 58 0.02 -13.91 17.05
CA LEU A 58 1.42 -14.04 16.64
C LEU A 58 2.19 -15.07 17.49
N ARG A 59 1.91 -15.16 18.79
CA ARG A 59 2.57 -16.14 19.67
C ARG A 59 2.11 -17.56 19.38
N GLU A 60 0.82 -17.73 19.12
CA GLU A 60 0.23 -19.02 18.77
C GLU A 60 0.82 -19.53 17.44
N HIS A 61 0.77 -18.74 16.37
CA HIS A 61 1.34 -19.11 15.09
C HIS A 61 2.86 -19.34 15.17
N ALA A 62 3.59 -18.51 15.93
CA ALA A 62 5.04 -18.71 16.11
C ALA A 62 5.39 -20.03 16.82
N SER A 63 4.50 -20.53 17.68
CA SER A 63 4.67 -21.81 18.36
C SER A 63 4.32 -23.00 17.47
N ALA A 64 3.35 -22.82 16.56
CA ALA A 64 2.90 -23.85 15.63
C ALA A 64 3.80 -23.97 14.39
N SER A 65 4.38 -22.86 13.92
CA SER A 65 5.11 -22.81 12.66
C SER A 65 6.61 -23.04 12.81
N ARG A 66 7.16 -23.84 11.91
CA ARG A 66 8.60 -24.15 11.91
C ARG A 66 9.48 -22.96 11.51
N GLN A 67 8.99 -22.05 10.67
CA GLN A 67 9.73 -20.88 10.21
C GLN A 67 8.90 -19.61 10.41
N VAL A 68 9.56 -18.56 10.89
CA VAL A 68 9.01 -17.22 11.01
C VAL A 68 9.88 -16.27 10.23
N TYR A 69 9.25 -15.46 9.38
CA TYR A 69 9.88 -14.47 8.53
C TYR A 69 9.43 -13.09 8.93
N ILE A 70 10.39 -12.20 9.10
CA ILE A 70 10.15 -10.76 9.20
C ILE A 70 10.55 -10.17 7.85
N PHE A 71 9.66 -9.40 7.22
CA PHE A 71 9.88 -8.92 5.87
C PHE A 71 9.42 -7.49 5.66
N VAL A 72 9.94 -6.92 4.58
CA VAL A 72 9.57 -5.61 4.06
C VAL A 72 9.29 -5.78 2.57
N LEU A 73 8.11 -5.36 2.13
CA LEU A 73 7.72 -5.30 0.72
C LEU A 73 7.77 -3.84 0.31
N SER A 74 8.86 -3.43 -0.32
CA SER A 74 9.03 -2.06 -0.80
C SER A 74 8.65 -1.96 -2.27
N THR A 75 7.86 -0.94 -2.60
CA THR A 75 7.65 -0.50 -3.98
C THR A 75 8.55 0.70 -4.26
N LYS A 76 8.78 0.99 -5.54
CA LYS A 76 9.65 2.07 -6.02
C LYS A 76 8.92 3.39 -6.20
N ALA A 77 7.71 3.35 -6.73
CA ALA A 77 7.05 4.55 -7.25
C ALA A 77 5.62 4.74 -6.74
N VAL A 78 4.88 3.66 -6.53
CA VAL A 78 3.44 3.73 -6.20
C VAL A 78 3.14 2.94 -4.93
N ALA A 79 2.33 3.53 -4.06
CA ALA A 79 1.77 2.85 -2.89
C ALA A 79 0.74 1.81 -3.35
N LEU A 80 0.88 0.58 -2.86
CA LEU A 80 -0.07 -0.50 -3.13
C LEU A 80 -1.13 -0.58 -2.03
N ALA A 81 -2.30 -1.10 -2.35
CA ALA A 81 -3.33 -1.38 -1.34
C ALA A 81 -3.04 -2.69 -0.59
N VAL A 82 -3.71 -2.91 0.55
CA VAL A 82 -3.54 -4.13 1.36
C VAL A 82 -3.76 -5.37 0.51
N ASP A 83 -4.80 -5.36 -0.32
CA ASP A 83 -5.17 -6.51 -1.14
C ASP A 83 -4.10 -6.86 -2.20
N ASP A 84 -3.31 -5.88 -2.64
CA ASP A 84 -2.18 -6.14 -3.54
C ASP A 84 -1.03 -6.84 -2.83
N TYR A 85 -0.73 -6.42 -1.59
CA TYR A 85 0.25 -7.14 -0.77
C TYR A 85 -0.25 -8.53 -0.41
N ARG A 86 -1.52 -8.68 -0.02
CA ARG A 86 -2.12 -9.99 0.30
C ARG A 86 -2.02 -10.94 -0.88
N ALA A 87 -2.48 -10.52 -2.04
CA ALA A 87 -2.45 -11.35 -3.22
C ALA A 87 -1.03 -11.54 -3.83
N THR A 88 0.01 -10.93 -3.24
CA THR A 88 1.43 -11.27 -3.47
C THR A 88 1.93 -12.32 -2.47
N LEU A 89 1.40 -12.31 -1.25
CA LEU A 89 1.79 -13.19 -0.14
C LEU A 89 0.99 -14.51 -0.12
N ASP A 90 -0.22 -14.51 -0.67
CA ASP A 90 -1.12 -15.66 -0.71
C ASP A 90 -0.47 -16.83 -1.45
N GLY A 91 -0.51 -18.01 -0.81
CA GLY A 91 0.14 -19.23 -1.29
C GLY A 91 1.62 -19.34 -0.96
N HIS A 92 2.28 -18.30 -0.42
CA HIS A 92 3.68 -18.34 0.00
C HIS A 92 3.88 -18.49 1.52
N TYR A 93 2.87 -18.09 2.29
CA TYR A 93 2.83 -18.18 3.75
C TYR A 93 1.58 -18.94 4.20
N ASP A 94 1.73 -19.71 5.27
CA ASP A 94 0.61 -20.43 5.92
C ASP A 94 -0.27 -19.43 6.70
N HIS A 95 0.37 -18.42 7.30
CA HIS A 95 -0.30 -17.28 7.93
C HIS A 95 0.60 -16.05 7.86
N TYR A 96 0.03 -14.85 7.85
CA TYR A 96 0.82 -13.62 7.92
C TYR A 96 0.02 -12.44 8.48
N TYR A 97 0.76 -11.47 8.99
CA TYR A 97 0.26 -10.16 9.39
C TYR A 97 1.07 -9.09 8.69
N LEU A 98 0.39 -8.02 8.29
CA LEU A 98 0.99 -6.90 7.60
C LEU A 98 0.50 -5.57 8.14
N ILE A 99 1.33 -4.56 7.93
CA ILE A 99 1.10 -3.18 8.34
C ILE A 99 1.64 -2.29 7.23
N GLU A 100 0.79 -1.42 6.71
CA GLU A 100 1.13 -0.58 5.57
C GLU A 100 1.69 0.76 6.01
N HIS A 101 2.66 1.27 5.25
CA HIS A 101 3.29 2.56 5.49
C HIS A 101 3.20 3.41 4.22
N HIS A 102 2.16 4.25 4.16
CA HIS A 102 1.79 5.00 2.95
C HIS A 102 2.25 6.47 2.92
N ASN A 103 2.90 6.96 3.96
CA ASN A 103 3.20 8.40 4.11
C ASN A 103 4.69 8.73 3.93
N THR A 104 5.39 7.99 3.06
CA THR A 104 6.81 8.25 2.78
C THR A 104 7.05 8.27 1.27
N ASP A 105 8.10 8.97 0.84
CA ASP A 105 8.59 8.97 -0.56
C ASP A 105 9.00 7.57 -1.06
N HIS A 106 8.95 6.56 -0.18
CA HIS A 106 9.29 5.17 -0.42
C HIS A 106 8.20 4.25 0.14
N PRO A 107 7.06 4.09 -0.55
CA PRO A 107 5.98 3.24 -0.09
C PRO A 107 6.45 1.82 0.20
N HIS A 108 6.06 1.29 1.36
CA HIS A 108 6.42 -0.06 1.76
C HIS A 108 5.42 -0.65 2.75
N CYS A 109 5.38 -1.98 2.79
CA CYS A 109 4.64 -2.76 3.75
C CYS A 109 5.61 -3.56 4.61
N HIS A 110 5.38 -3.58 5.92
CA HIS A 110 6.09 -4.47 6.83
C HIS A 110 5.20 -5.66 7.17
N GLY A 111 5.82 -6.81 7.44
CA GLY A 111 5.04 -7.99 7.81
C GLY A 111 5.82 -9.06 8.55
N ILE A 112 5.04 -9.94 9.16
CA ILE A 112 5.49 -11.15 9.82
C ILE A 112 4.74 -12.31 9.19
N GLY A 113 5.47 -13.25 8.61
CA GLY A 113 4.93 -14.41 7.91
C GLY A 113 5.37 -15.71 8.53
N PHE A 114 4.48 -16.69 8.52
CA PHE A 114 4.66 -18.01 9.10
C PHE A 114 4.60 -19.05 8.01
N ARG A 115 5.52 -20.01 8.05
CA ARG A 115 5.47 -21.16 7.16
C ARG A 115 6.18 -22.39 7.72
N GLU A 116 5.79 -23.57 7.24
CA GLU A 116 6.43 -24.83 7.62
C GLU A 116 7.81 -25.04 6.99
N LYS A 117 7.98 -24.66 5.72
CA LYS A 117 9.20 -24.92 4.95
C LYS A 117 10.05 -23.67 4.86
N GLN A 118 11.34 -23.80 4.59
CA GLN A 118 12.15 -22.64 4.25
C GLN A 118 11.85 -22.19 2.82
N PHE A 119 11.81 -20.88 2.56
CA PHE A 119 11.76 -20.34 1.20
C PHE A 119 12.90 -20.86 0.33
N LYS A 120 12.57 -21.37 -0.87
CA LYS A 120 13.55 -21.51 -1.94
C LYS A 120 13.79 -20.16 -2.61
N LYS A 121 14.99 -19.98 -3.17
CA LYS A 121 15.35 -18.76 -3.92
C LYS A 121 14.37 -18.45 -5.05
N ALA A 122 13.85 -19.47 -5.73
CA ALA A 122 12.87 -19.31 -6.80
C ALA A 122 11.54 -18.74 -6.29
N GLU A 123 11.04 -19.19 -5.12
CA GLU A 123 9.82 -18.65 -4.51
C GLU A 123 9.97 -17.17 -4.16
N LEU A 124 11.11 -16.79 -3.56
CA LEU A 124 11.41 -15.37 -3.28
C LEU A 124 11.45 -14.54 -4.56
N ARG A 125 11.99 -15.09 -5.65
CA ARG A 125 12.03 -14.42 -6.95
C ARG A 125 10.63 -14.24 -7.51
N THR A 126 9.78 -15.27 -7.44
CA THR A 126 8.38 -15.19 -7.85
C THR A 126 7.63 -14.10 -7.09
N MET A 127 7.75 -14.02 -5.77
CA MET A 127 7.11 -12.94 -4.99
C MET A 127 7.60 -11.56 -5.42
N TYR A 128 8.91 -11.41 -5.67
CA TYR A 128 9.47 -10.14 -6.14
C TYR A 128 8.91 -9.73 -7.51
N ASP A 129 8.81 -10.68 -8.44
CA ASP A 129 8.27 -10.41 -9.78
C ASP A 129 6.77 -10.09 -9.72
N GLN A 130 5.98 -10.81 -8.89
CA GLN A 130 4.56 -10.54 -8.62
C GLN A 130 4.33 -9.15 -8.02
N LEU A 131 5.13 -8.76 -7.02
CA LEU A 131 5.04 -7.42 -6.43
C LEU A 131 5.31 -6.33 -7.49
N GLY A 132 6.32 -6.55 -8.33
CA GLY A 132 6.66 -5.62 -9.41
C GLY A 132 5.58 -5.53 -10.50
N GLU A 133 4.87 -6.61 -10.80
CA GLU A 133 3.72 -6.60 -11.72
C GLU A 133 2.55 -5.79 -11.18
N ARG A 134 2.26 -5.92 -9.87
CA ARG A 134 1.23 -5.13 -9.21
C ARG A 134 1.58 -3.65 -9.19
N GLU A 135 2.83 -3.33 -8.84
CA GLU A 135 3.32 -1.95 -8.90
C GLU A 135 3.12 -1.34 -10.29
N ARG A 136 3.55 -2.03 -11.36
CA ARG A 136 3.35 -1.55 -12.74
C ARG A 136 1.88 -1.37 -13.08
N SER A 137 1.03 -2.29 -12.64
CA SER A 137 -0.42 -2.23 -12.89
C SER A 137 -1.06 -1.04 -12.17
N ALA A 138 -0.64 -0.76 -10.93
CA ALA A 138 -1.10 0.39 -10.16
C ALA A 138 -0.60 1.71 -10.76
N GLU A 139 0.65 1.78 -11.22
CA GLU A 139 1.19 2.95 -11.93
C GLU A 139 0.39 3.26 -13.19
N GLN A 140 0.14 2.25 -14.04
CA GLN A 140 -0.69 2.42 -15.24
C GLN A 140 -2.14 2.83 -14.93
N ALA A 141 -2.72 2.34 -13.82
CA ALA A 141 -4.05 2.75 -13.40
C ALA A 141 -4.09 4.22 -12.97
N ARG A 142 -3.08 4.65 -12.19
CA ARG A 142 -2.90 6.03 -11.76
C ARG A 142 -2.69 6.98 -12.94
N ASP A 143 -1.82 6.64 -13.87
CA ASP A 143 -1.53 7.47 -15.03
C ASP A 143 -2.78 7.66 -15.91
N ARG A 144 -3.54 6.58 -16.17
CA ARG A 144 -4.84 6.67 -16.87
C ARG A 144 -5.90 7.47 -16.13
N GLN A 145 -5.84 7.53 -14.81
CA GLN A 145 -6.74 8.38 -14.02
C GLN A 145 -6.33 9.85 -14.10
N LEU A 146 -5.03 10.14 -14.10
CA LEU A 146 -4.48 11.48 -14.29
C LEU A 146 -4.83 12.01 -15.69
N GLU A 147 -4.63 11.22 -16.73
CA GLU A 147 -5.01 11.57 -18.11
C GLU A 147 -6.50 11.96 -18.20
N ARG A 148 -7.38 11.11 -17.66
CA ARG A 148 -8.83 11.39 -17.64
C ARG A 148 -9.20 12.65 -16.84
N THR A 149 -8.46 12.95 -15.78
CA THR A 149 -8.69 14.16 -14.97
C THR A 149 -8.28 15.41 -15.75
N VAL A 150 -7.12 15.37 -16.41
CA VAL A 150 -6.64 16.47 -17.26
C VAL A 150 -7.59 16.71 -18.44
N GLU A 151 -8.03 15.67 -19.13
CA GLU A 151 -9.00 15.77 -20.24
C GLU A 151 -10.31 16.43 -19.79
N ARG A 152 -10.81 16.06 -18.61
CA ARG A 152 -12.02 16.64 -18.03
C ARG A 152 -11.82 18.12 -17.70
N ASP A 153 -10.72 18.47 -17.04
CA ASP A 153 -10.42 19.86 -16.67
C ASP A 153 -10.27 20.76 -17.91
N VAL A 154 -9.62 20.26 -18.97
CA VAL A 154 -9.50 20.98 -20.25
C VAL A 154 -10.87 21.19 -20.90
N THR A 155 -11.74 20.19 -20.87
CA THR A 155 -13.10 20.28 -21.41
C THR A 155 -13.91 21.32 -20.63
N ASP A 156 -13.91 21.24 -19.30
CA ASP A 156 -14.63 22.16 -18.42
C ASP A 156 -14.13 23.61 -18.60
N GLN A 157 -12.82 23.82 -18.74
CA GLN A 157 -12.24 25.14 -19.03
C GLN A 157 -12.68 25.69 -20.40
N THR A 158 -12.71 24.82 -21.42
CA THR A 158 -13.12 25.20 -22.78
C THR A 158 -14.59 25.60 -22.83
N ASP A 159 -15.46 24.87 -22.14
CA ASP A 159 -16.89 25.14 -22.11
C ASP A 159 -17.22 26.41 -21.30
N ARG A 160 -16.52 26.64 -20.19
CA ARG A 160 -16.62 27.90 -19.44
C ARG A 160 -16.19 29.10 -20.30
N ARG A 161 -15.11 28.95 -21.06
CA ARG A 161 -14.64 30.01 -21.97
C ARG A 161 -15.64 30.31 -23.07
N ARG A 162 -16.18 29.28 -23.75
CA ARG A 162 -17.22 29.47 -24.78
C ARG A 162 -18.47 30.13 -24.22
N SER A 163 -18.90 29.72 -23.02
CA SER A 163 -20.07 30.32 -22.36
C SER A 163 -19.84 31.80 -22.04
N ALA A 164 -18.64 32.17 -21.56
CA ALA A 164 -18.29 33.57 -21.31
C ALA A 164 -18.24 34.39 -22.60
N GLU A 165 -17.66 33.86 -23.68
CA GLU A 165 -17.62 34.52 -24.99
C GLU A 165 -19.03 34.76 -25.55
N GLN A 166 -19.96 33.80 -25.39
CA GLN A 166 -21.37 33.96 -25.78
C GLN A 166 -22.08 35.03 -24.95
N GLN A 167 -21.86 35.08 -23.65
CA GLN A 167 -22.44 36.11 -22.78
C GLN A 167 -21.95 37.52 -23.14
N ILE A 168 -20.65 37.67 -23.44
CA ILE A 168 -20.08 38.94 -23.91
C ILE A 168 -20.71 39.36 -25.24
N HIS A 169 -20.86 38.44 -26.19
CA HIS A 169 -21.49 38.73 -27.48
C HIS A 169 -22.95 39.18 -27.31
N HIS A 170 -23.72 38.45 -26.50
CA HIS A 170 -25.11 38.78 -26.23
C HIS A 170 -25.26 40.15 -25.53
N ALA A 171 -24.40 40.47 -24.57
CA ALA A 171 -24.39 41.78 -23.91
C ALA A 171 -24.09 42.91 -24.91
N ALA A 172 -23.10 42.71 -25.80
CA ALA A 172 -22.75 43.69 -26.83
C ALA A 172 -23.85 43.91 -27.88
N GLU A 173 -24.67 42.90 -28.18
CA GLU A 173 -25.83 43.03 -29.06
C GLU A 173 -27.00 43.76 -28.39
N GLN A 174 -27.22 43.54 -27.08
CA GLN A 174 -28.25 44.26 -26.32
C GLN A 174 -27.95 45.77 -26.23
N GLU A 175 -26.69 46.16 -26.00
CA GLU A 175 -26.29 47.58 -25.97
C GLU A 175 -26.53 48.27 -27.32
N ARG A 176 -26.20 47.62 -28.45
CA ARG A 176 -26.44 48.18 -29.80
C ARG A 176 -27.92 48.29 -30.17
N GLY A 177 -28.78 47.49 -29.55
CA GLY A 177 -30.23 47.56 -29.74
C GLY A 177 -30.90 48.73 -28.99
N LEU A 178 -30.27 49.23 -27.93
CA LEU A 178 -30.77 50.35 -27.11
C LEU A 178 -30.35 51.73 -27.67
N GLU A 179 -29.38 51.77 -28.58
CA GLU A 179 -28.93 53.00 -29.27
C GLU A 179 -29.72 53.33 -30.56
N ARG A 180 -30.80 52.57 -30.86
CA ARG A 180 -31.71 52.81 -31.99
C ARG A 180 -33.10 53.22 -31.53
#